data_AF-A0AAW3AX46-F1
#
_entry.id   AF-A0AAW3AX46-F1
#
_cell.length_a   1.000
_cell.length_b   1.000
_cell.length_c   1.000
_cell.angle_alpha   90.00
_cell.angle_beta   90.00
_cell.angle_gamma   90.00
#
_symmetry.space_group_name_H-M   'P 1'
#
loop_
_entity.id
_entity.type
_entity.pdbx_description
1 polymer ?
#
loop_
_entity_poly.entity_id
_entity_poly.type
_entity_poly.pdbx_seq_one_letter_code
_entity_poly.pdbx_strand_id
1 'polypeptide(L)'
;MQDRLREIEGTLARSKERKNTILYKLSKRRQEEERLAKLGVERLPTNPREVDDEKVIKYVLFRLKQEIGDKTAQLRDPKLLSIDKDGEGVIRAKNDEVNKLLSRKCQWEARLSFLAGEPTLPRLRKKTFFGCAKELPEALVTRKRQRVEGEQEVGENEVANSSDEDELIADQAETEQPATRDQDYLEGVAWLGTSAADLELARFERESEAKMRTKGNVTAPRPGTSDLILSYCKDGKLMIPDEEHFKRKLVNNRKKALQERLTALRNKS
;
A
#
# COMPACT_ATOMS: atom_id res chain seq x y z
N MET A 1 21.05 6.04 42.29
CA MET A 1 22.17 5.23 42.83
C MET A 1 21.68 3.93 43.46
N GLN A 2 20.64 3.96 44.31
CA GLN A 2 20.07 2.75 44.95
C GLN A 2 19.59 1.67 43.96
N ASP A 3 18.94 2.04 42.86
CA ASP A 3 18.47 1.04 41.86
C ASP A 3 19.60 0.30 41.15
N ARG A 4 20.76 0.96 40.96
CA ARG A 4 21.95 0.33 40.36
C ARG A 4 22.61 -0.67 41.33
N LEU A 5 22.56 -0.39 42.63
CA LEU A 5 23.04 -1.32 43.66
C LEU A 5 22.12 -2.53 43.77
N ARG A 6 20.80 -2.35 43.76
CA ARG A 6 19.81 -3.45 43.70
C ARG A 6 19.95 -4.33 42.46
N GLU A 7 20.32 -3.73 41.34
CA GLU A 7 20.61 -4.45 40.10
C GLU A 7 21.85 -5.36 40.23
N ILE A 8 22.93 -4.87 40.85
CA ILE A 8 24.16 -5.64 41.07
C ILE A 8 23.95 -6.72 42.14
N GLU A 9 23.17 -6.43 43.18
CA GLU A 9 22.83 -7.36 44.27
C GLU A 9 21.78 -8.41 43.87
N GLY A 10 21.14 -8.28 42.70
CA GLY A 10 20.12 -9.23 42.22
C GLY A 10 18.79 -9.19 42.99
N THR A 11 18.54 -8.17 43.81
CA THR A 11 17.39 -8.08 44.73
C THR A 11 16.11 -7.54 44.09
N LEU A 12 16.10 -7.35 42.76
CA LEU A 12 14.93 -6.89 42.03
C LEU A 12 13.82 -7.97 41.99
N ALA A 13 12.75 -7.72 42.73
CA ALA A 13 11.65 -8.66 42.91
C ALA A 13 10.76 -8.81 41.66
N ARG A 14 10.48 -7.71 40.94
CA ARG A 14 9.52 -7.72 39.83
C ARG A 14 10.20 -7.93 38.48
N SER A 15 9.58 -8.75 37.62
CA SER A 15 10.09 -9.03 36.26
C SER A 15 10.24 -7.77 35.40
N LYS A 16 9.31 -6.80 35.54
CA LYS A 16 9.38 -5.51 34.82
C LYS A 16 10.61 -4.68 35.22
N GLU A 17 10.98 -4.72 36.49
CA GLU A 17 12.18 -4.04 37.01
C GLU A 17 13.44 -4.75 36.52
N ARG A 18 13.49 -6.08 36.61
CA ARG A 18 14.59 -6.90 36.08
C ARG A 18 14.84 -6.65 34.59
N LYS A 19 13.80 -6.55 33.77
CA LYS A 19 13.91 -6.25 32.32
C LYS A 19 14.36 -4.82 32.01
N ASN A 20 14.26 -3.90 32.98
CA ASN A 20 14.65 -2.50 32.81
C ASN A 20 16.08 -2.20 33.25
N THR A 21 16.76 -3.17 33.87
CA THR A 21 18.17 -3.10 34.27
C THR A 21 19.09 -2.82 33.08
N ILE A 22 20.23 -2.16 33.35
CA ILE A 22 21.25 -1.86 32.35
C ILE A 22 21.89 -3.18 31.88
N LEU A 23 22.18 -4.10 32.79
CA LEU A 23 22.74 -5.42 32.50
C LEU A 23 21.84 -6.23 31.57
N TYR A 24 20.53 -6.27 31.82
CA TYR A 24 19.59 -6.95 30.91
C TYR A 24 19.50 -6.27 29.54
N LYS A 25 19.49 -4.93 29.50
CA LYS A 25 19.46 -4.20 28.22
C LYS A 25 20.75 -4.43 27.42
N LEU A 26 21.91 -4.44 28.08
CA LEU A 26 23.19 -4.73 27.45
C LEU A 26 23.27 -6.18 26.96
N SER A 27 22.83 -7.16 27.76
CA SER A 27 22.84 -8.56 27.33
C SER A 27 21.91 -8.79 26.14
N LYS A 28 20.71 -8.21 26.17
CA LYS A 28 19.77 -8.26 25.04
C LYS A 28 20.34 -7.60 23.80
N ARG A 29 20.98 -6.44 23.94
CA ARG A 29 21.62 -5.74 22.82
C ARG A 29 22.77 -6.55 22.23
N ARG A 30 23.63 -7.15 23.05
CA ARG A 30 24.71 -8.04 22.58
C ARG A 30 24.17 -9.24 21.81
N GLN A 31 23.10 -9.87 22.30
CA GLN A 31 22.45 -10.97 21.57
C GLN A 31 21.88 -10.53 20.22
N GLU A 32 21.36 -9.31 20.12
CA GLU A 32 20.90 -8.75 18.85
C GLU A 32 22.07 -8.46 17.91
N GLU A 33 23.15 -7.86 18.41
CA GLU A 33 24.38 -7.59 17.65
C GLU A 33 25.03 -8.89 17.15
N GLU A 34 25.11 -9.94 17.98
CA GLU A 34 25.62 -11.27 17.57
C GLU A 34 24.78 -11.91 16.46
N ARG A 35 23.44 -11.76 16.52
CA ARG A 35 22.55 -12.26 15.46
C ARG A 35 22.73 -11.50 14.16
N LEU A 36 22.90 -10.18 14.22
CA LEU A 36 23.14 -9.34 13.06
C LEU A 36 24.54 -9.57 12.47
N ALA A 37 25.54 -9.81 13.32
CA ALA A 37 26.90 -10.19 12.90
C ALA A 37 26.92 -11.51 12.12
N LYS A 38 26.08 -12.50 12.50
CA LYS A 38 25.90 -13.74 11.71
C LYS A 38 25.36 -13.51 10.30
N LEU A 39 24.65 -12.39 10.10
CA LEU A 39 24.15 -11.95 8.80
C LEU A 39 25.12 -10.98 8.10
N GLY A 40 26.24 -10.62 8.72
CA GLY A 40 27.21 -9.67 8.17
C GLY A 40 26.76 -8.20 8.19
N VAL A 41 25.75 -7.84 8.99
CA VAL A 41 25.21 -6.48 9.02
C VAL A 41 25.30 -5.91 10.43
N GLU A 42 25.61 -4.61 10.57
CA GLU A 42 25.62 -3.94 11.89
C GLU A 42 24.23 -3.54 12.36
N ARG A 43 23.33 -3.21 11.44
CA ARG A 43 21.96 -2.75 11.70
C ARG A 43 21.00 -3.25 10.64
N LEU A 44 19.74 -3.48 11.02
CA LEU A 44 18.71 -3.83 10.04
C LEU A 44 18.58 -2.72 8.98
N PRO A 45 18.73 -3.05 7.69
CA PRO A 45 18.58 -2.08 6.62
C PRO A 45 17.15 -1.55 6.57
N THR A 46 17.01 -0.26 6.24
CA THR A 46 15.69 0.40 6.15
C THR A 46 15.14 0.37 4.74
N ASN A 47 16.03 0.47 3.74
CA ASN A 47 15.66 0.50 2.34
C ASN A 47 15.85 -0.89 1.70
N PRO A 48 14.79 -1.48 1.11
CA PRO A 48 14.90 -2.79 0.46
C PRO A 48 15.85 -2.79 -0.74
N ARG A 49 15.98 -1.67 -1.45
CA ARG A 49 16.77 -1.57 -2.69
C ARG A 49 18.29 -1.67 -2.50
N GLU A 50 18.75 -1.43 -1.27
CA GLU A 50 20.18 -1.41 -0.92
C GLU A 50 20.69 -2.80 -0.51
N VAL A 51 19.81 -3.81 -0.51
CA VAL A 51 20.12 -5.15 -0.02
C VAL A 51 19.98 -6.15 -1.15
N ASP A 52 21.08 -6.89 -1.37
CA ASP A 52 21.18 -7.96 -2.35
C ASP A 52 21.28 -9.35 -1.69
N ASP A 53 21.61 -9.41 -0.39
CA ASP A 53 21.64 -10.68 0.35
C ASP A 53 20.22 -11.11 0.76
N GLU A 54 19.78 -12.24 0.19
CA GLU A 54 18.51 -12.86 0.52
C GLU A 54 18.35 -13.20 2.01
N LYS A 55 19.43 -13.60 2.70
CA LYS A 55 19.35 -13.98 4.12
C LYS A 55 18.99 -12.80 4.99
N VAL A 56 19.54 -11.63 4.67
CA VAL A 56 19.23 -10.36 5.33
C VAL A 56 17.76 -9.99 5.07
N ILE A 57 17.29 -10.09 3.82
CA ILE A 57 15.90 -9.81 3.45
C ILE A 57 14.92 -10.75 4.18
N LYS A 58 15.20 -12.06 4.19
CA LYS A 58 14.40 -13.08 4.90
C LYS A 58 14.32 -12.77 6.40
N TYR A 59 15.42 -12.33 7.01
CA TYR A 59 15.44 -11.93 8.43
C TYR A 59 14.64 -10.65 8.70
N VAL A 60 14.75 -9.63 7.83
CA VAL A 60 13.95 -8.40 7.93
C VAL A 60 12.45 -8.73 7.83
N LEU A 61 12.08 -9.59 6.87
CA LEU A 61 10.70 -10.05 6.70
C LEU A 61 10.18 -10.80 7.93
N PHE A 62 11.00 -11.67 8.52
CA PHE A 62 10.65 -12.35 9.77
C PHE A 62 10.34 -11.36 10.90
N ARG A 63 11.19 -10.35 11.10
CA ARG A 63 10.98 -9.29 12.11
C ARG A 63 9.71 -8.48 11.83
N LEU A 64 9.45 -8.10 10.58
CA LEU A 64 8.24 -7.38 10.20
C LEU A 64 6.98 -8.21 10.42
N LYS A 65 6.99 -9.50 10.05
CA LYS A 65 5.86 -10.41 10.29
C LYS A 65 5.56 -10.56 11.78
N GLN A 66 6.60 -10.67 12.62
CA GLN A 66 6.46 -10.71 14.06
C GLN A 66 5.82 -9.42 14.61
N GLU A 67 6.34 -8.24 14.23
CA GLU A 67 5.78 -6.95 14.70
C GLU A 67 4.34 -6.73 14.23
N ILE A 68 4.01 -7.12 13.00
CA ILE A 68 2.63 -7.10 12.48
C ILE A 68 1.74 -8.00 13.33
N GLY A 69 2.18 -9.23 13.63
CA GLY A 69 1.47 -10.17 14.47
C GLY A 69 1.18 -9.61 15.86
N ASP A 70 2.20 -9.10 16.55
CA ASP A 70 2.09 -8.54 17.90
C ASP A 70 1.10 -7.36 17.95
N LYS A 71 1.20 -6.42 17.00
CA LYS A 71 0.29 -5.26 16.94
C LYS A 71 -1.13 -5.64 16.54
N THR A 72 -1.27 -6.62 15.66
CA THR A 72 -2.58 -7.13 15.24
C THR A 72 -3.27 -7.86 16.39
N ALA A 73 -2.54 -8.63 17.19
CA ALA A 73 -3.06 -9.28 18.39
C ALA A 73 -3.57 -8.25 19.41
N GLN A 74 -2.79 -7.20 19.66
CA GLN A 74 -3.22 -6.09 20.54
C GLN A 74 -4.52 -5.43 20.07
N LEU A 75 -4.70 -5.24 18.76
CA LEU A 75 -5.93 -4.67 18.19
C LEU A 75 -7.14 -5.62 18.25
N ARG A 76 -6.91 -6.93 18.32
CA ARG A 76 -7.96 -7.94 18.43
C ARG A 76 -8.45 -8.12 19.87
N ASP A 77 -7.62 -7.81 20.86
CA ASP A 77 -7.92 -8.01 22.26
C ASP A 77 -8.65 -6.78 22.86
N PRO A 78 -9.99 -6.83 23.08
CA PRO A 78 -10.76 -5.70 23.62
C PRO A 78 -10.39 -5.36 25.08
N LYS A 79 -9.65 -6.25 25.75
CA LYS A 79 -9.09 -6.01 27.08
C LYS A 79 -7.89 -5.07 27.04
N LEU A 80 -7.12 -5.10 25.96
CA LEU A 80 -5.90 -4.30 25.77
C LEU A 80 -6.18 -2.98 25.07
N LEU A 81 -7.04 -3.00 24.04
CA LEU A 81 -7.45 -1.83 23.28
C LEU A 81 -8.95 -1.90 23.01
N SER A 82 -9.70 -0.86 23.33
CA SER A 82 -11.11 -0.77 22.91
C SER A 82 -11.53 0.65 22.55
N ILE A 83 -12.56 0.78 21.70
CA ILE A 83 -13.09 2.09 21.30
C ILE A 83 -13.58 2.83 22.53
N ASP A 84 -14.28 2.13 23.43
CA ASP A 84 -14.87 2.73 24.62
C ASP A 84 -13.83 3.20 25.66
N LYS A 85 -12.66 2.55 25.73
CA LYS A 85 -11.62 2.86 26.73
C LYS A 85 -10.60 3.85 26.19
N ASP A 86 -10.07 3.59 25.00
CA ASP A 86 -8.92 4.32 24.43
C ASP A 86 -9.33 5.34 23.36
N GLY A 87 -10.57 5.24 22.88
CA GLY A 87 -11.11 6.12 21.85
C GLY A 87 -10.75 5.69 20.42
N GLU A 88 -11.61 6.07 19.48
CA GLU A 88 -11.43 5.75 18.06
C GLU A 88 -10.12 6.29 17.47
N GLY A 89 -9.66 7.46 17.96
CA GLY A 89 -8.42 8.08 17.47
C GLY A 89 -7.18 7.23 17.71
N VAL A 90 -7.09 6.58 18.87
CA VAL A 90 -5.98 5.68 19.22
C VAL A 90 -6.03 4.42 18.37
N ILE A 91 -7.23 3.85 18.17
CA ILE A 91 -7.42 2.66 17.33
C ILE A 91 -7.08 2.96 15.88
N ARG A 92 -7.47 4.12 15.35
CA ARG A 92 -7.06 4.57 14.00
C ARG A 92 -5.54 4.65 13.89
N ALA A 93 -4.87 5.31 14.83
CA ALA A 93 -3.42 5.43 14.82
C ALA A 93 -2.73 4.06 14.86
N LYS A 94 -3.21 3.14 15.71
CA LYS A 94 -2.66 1.78 15.80
C LYS A 94 -2.91 0.95 14.54
N ASN A 95 -4.09 1.07 13.94
CA ASN A 95 -4.39 0.44 12.66
C ASN A 95 -3.52 0.99 11.52
N ASP A 96 -3.24 2.30 11.53
CA ASP A 96 -2.36 2.95 10.56
C ASP A 96 -0.90 2.50 10.71
N GLU A 97 -0.43 2.28 11.96
CA GLU A 97 0.88 1.68 12.21
C GLU A 97 0.97 0.28 11.57
N VAL A 98 -0.04 -0.57 11.74
CA VAL A 98 -0.07 -1.92 11.13
C VAL A 98 -0.08 -1.83 9.61
N ASN A 99 -0.89 -0.94 9.02
CA ASN A 99 -0.91 -0.75 7.56
C ASN A 99 0.44 -0.23 7.01
N LYS A 100 1.15 0.63 7.75
CA LYS A 100 2.52 1.06 7.39
C LYS A 100 3.49 -0.13 7.40
N LEU A 101 3.39 -1.02 8.40
CA LEU A 101 4.22 -2.23 8.47
C LEU A 101 3.91 -3.20 7.33
N LEU A 102 2.62 -3.40 7.00
CA LEU A 102 2.20 -4.21 5.84
C LEU A 102 2.75 -3.65 4.54
N SER A 103 2.69 -2.33 4.36
CA SER A 103 3.26 -1.67 3.18
C SER A 103 4.76 -1.91 3.06
N ARG A 104 5.50 -1.82 4.17
CA ARG A 104 6.94 -2.15 4.22
C ARG A 104 7.19 -3.62 3.92
N LYS A 105 6.42 -4.53 4.52
CA LYS A 105 6.49 -5.97 4.24
C LYS A 105 6.36 -6.24 2.73
N CYS A 106 5.37 -5.66 2.07
CA CYS A 106 5.19 -5.80 0.63
C CYS A 106 6.39 -5.30 -0.18
N GLN A 107 7.05 -4.22 0.25
CA GLN A 107 8.26 -3.71 -0.42
C GLN A 107 9.44 -4.67 -0.29
N TRP A 108 9.61 -5.30 0.88
CA TRP A 108 10.63 -6.31 1.11
C TRP A 108 10.34 -7.64 0.39
N GLU A 109 9.06 -8.05 0.32
CA GLU A 109 8.63 -9.22 -0.46
C GLU A 109 8.88 -8.99 -1.95
N ALA A 110 8.53 -7.81 -2.47
CA ALA A 110 8.81 -7.46 -3.86
C ALA A 110 10.32 -7.46 -4.18
N ARG A 111 11.16 -7.02 -3.24
CA ARG A 111 12.62 -7.12 -3.41
C ARG A 111 13.09 -8.57 -3.44
N LEU A 112 12.55 -9.42 -2.56
CA LEU A 112 12.91 -10.83 -2.53
C LEU A 112 12.53 -11.53 -3.84
N SER A 113 11.31 -11.32 -4.33
CA SER A 113 10.86 -11.86 -5.61
C SER A 113 11.69 -11.32 -6.78
N PHE A 114 12.06 -10.03 -6.75
CA PHE A 114 12.97 -9.46 -7.75
C PHE A 114 14.33 -10.17 -7.78
N LEU A 115 14.91 -10.51 -6.63
CA LEU A 115 16.17 -11.26 -6.57
C LEU A 115 16.01 -12.71 -7.00
N ALA A 116 14.85 -13.31 -6.73
CA ALA A 116 14.50 -14.67 -7.16
C ALA A 116 14.13 -14.77 -8.65
N GLY A 117 13.93 -13.64 -9.35
CA GLY A 117 13.44 -13.61 -10.73
C GLY A 117 11.96 -13.92 -10.87
N GLU A 118 11.20 -13.91 -9.78
CA GLU A 118 9.77 -14.19 -9.78
C GLU A 118 8.94 -12.94 -10.12
N PRO A 119 7.87 -13.08 -10.92
CA PRO A 119 6.99 -11.96 -11.23
C PRO A 119 6.29 -11.46 -9.96
N THR A 120 6.47 -10.18 -9.64
CA THR A 120 5.75 -9.54 -8.54
C THR A 120 4.35 -9.13 -8.96
N LEU A 121 3.32 -9.72 -8.35
CA LEU A 121 1.94 -9.31 -8.60
C LEU A 121 1.68 -7.88 -8.08
N PRO A 122 1.02 -7.02 -8.89
CA PRO A 122 0.66 -5.68 -8.45
C PRO A 122 -0.38 -5.76 -7.33
N ARG A 123 0.02 -5.43 -6.10
CA ARG A 123 -0.88 -5.45 -4.95
C ARG A 123 -1.65 -4.14 -4.85
N LEU A 124 -2.98 -4.22 -4.86
CA LEU A 124 -3.86 -3.07 -4.62
C LEU A 124 -3.63 -2.52 -3.20
N ARG A 125 -3.39 -1.21 -3.11
CA ARG A 125 -3.18 -0.50 -1.84
C ARG A 125 -4.52 -0.24 -1.14
N LYS A 126 -5.20 -1.29 -0.71
CA LYS A 126 -6.40 -1.20 0.13
C LYS A 126 -6.00 -1.20 1.60
N LYS A 127 -6.55 -0.28 2.38
CA LYS A 127 -6.31 -0.21 3.84
C LYS A 127 -7.05 -1.37 4.51
N THR A 128 -6.35 -2.16 5.32
CA THR A 128 -6.96 -3.24 6.10
C THR A 128 -7.30 -2.75 7.50
N PHE A 129 -8.43 -3.21 8.05
CA PHE A 129 -8.86 -2.88 9.41
C PHE A 129 -8.84 -4.15 10.28
N PHE A 130 -8.19 -4.07 11.43
CA PHE A 130 -7.97 -5.21 12.32
C PHE A 130 -8.72 -5.06 13.65
N GLY A 131 -9.32 -6.14 14.14
CA GLY A 131 -9.97 -6.19 15.46
C GLY A 131 -10.97 -5.05 15.66
N CYS A 132 -10.84 -4.30 16.75
CA CYS A 132 -11.69 -3.14 17.07
C CYS A 132 -11.67 -2.06 15.96
N ALA A 133 -10.63 -1.99 15.12
CA ALA A 133 -10.62 -1.04 14.00
C ALA A 133 -11.65 -1.39 12.91
N LYS A 134 -12.20 -2.61 12.89
CA LYS A 134 -13.28 -3.01 11.97
C LYS A 134 -14.62 -2.34 12.30
N GLU A 135 -14.79 -1.86 13.52
CA GLU A 135 -16.00 -1.18 14.00
C GLU A 135 -16.01 0.31 13.63
N LEU A 136 -14.87 0.83 13.15
CA LEU A 136 -14.77 2.22 12.73
C LEU A 136 -15.69 2.51 11.52
N PRO A 137 -16.27 3.72 11.42
CA PRO A 137 -17.15 4.09 10.32
C PRO A 137 -16.51 3.90 8.93
N GLU A 138 -15.21 4.20 8.81
CA GLU A 138 -14.43 4.02 7.58
C GLU A 138 -14.39 2.55 7.11
N ALA A 139 -14.23 1.61 8.05
CA ALA A 139 -14.18 0.19 7.77
C ALA A 139 -15.53 -0.31 7.25
N LEU A 140 -16.63 0.19 7.83
CA LEU A 140 -17.99 -0.15 7.40
C LEU A 140 -18.28 0.33 5.97
N VAL A 141 -17.79 1.51 5.58
CA VAL A 141 -17.91 2.01 4.20
C VAL A 141 -17.11 1.16 3.22
N THR A 142 -15.90 0.73 3.59
CA THR A 142 -15.11 -0.16 2.73
C THR A 142 -15.75 -1.53 2.53
N ARG A 143 -16.37 -2.10 3.58
CA ARG A 143 -17.14 -3.36 3.47
C ARG A 143 -18.36 -3.23 2.58
N LYS A 144 -19.11 -2.13 2.71
CA LYS A 144 -20.29 -1.86 1.86
C LYS A 144 -19.92 -1.73 0.38
N ARG A 145 -18.77 -1.11 0.07
CA ARG A 145 -18.26 -1.04 -1.30
C ARG A 145 -17.80 -2.39 -1.83
N GLN A 146 -17.10 -3.19 -1.02
CA GLN A 146 -16.71 -4.56 -1.41
C GLN A 146 -17.92 -5.46 -1.69
N ARG A 147 -18.97 -5.39 -0.86
CA ARG A 147 -20.20 -6.18 -1.07
C ARG A 147 -20.95 -5.83 -2.37
N VAL A 148 -20.70 -4.66 -2.94
CA VAL A 148 -21.31 -4.20 -4.20
C VAL A 148 -20.45 -4.56 -5.42
N GLU A 149 -19.17 -4.93 -5.22
CA GLU A 149 -18.20 -5.23 -6.30
C GLU A 149 -17.86 -6.74 -6.45
N GLY A 150 -18.54 -7.63 -5.72
CA GLY A 150 -18.35 -9.08 -5.83
C GLY A 150 -18.24 -9.78 -4.48
N GLU A 151 -18.99 -10.86 -4.32
CA GLU A 151 -19.02 -11.70 -3.13
C GLU A 151 -17.68 -12.40 -2.90
N GLN A 152 -17.06 -12.15 -1.74
CA GLN A 152 -16.28 -13.16 -1.05
C GLN A 152 -16.30 -12.82 0.44
N GLU A 153 -17.30 -13.37 1.14
CA GLU A 153 -17.17 -13.60 2.58
C GLU A 153 -16.13 -14.70 2.78
N VAL A 154 -14.86 -14.33 2.89
CA VAL A 154 -13.88 -15.17 3.58
C VAL A 154 -14.09 -14.92 5.07
N GLY A 155 -15.03 -15.68 5.62
CA GLY A 155 -14.96 -16.06 7.01
C GLY A 155 -13.68 -16.87 7.25
N GLU A 156 -13.25 -16.85 8.51
CA GLU A 156 -12.27 -17.74 9.11
C GLU A 156 -10.84 -17.24 9.31
N ASN A 157 -10.34 -17.80 10.40
CA ASN A 157 -9.05 -17.60 11.00
C ASN A 157 -7.91 -18.03 10.06
N GLU A 158 -6.72 -17.74 10.56
CA GLU A 158 -5.46 -18.36 10.18
C GLU A 158 -4.66 -17.63 9.10
N VAL A 159 -3.47 -17.28 9.57
CA VAL A 159 -2.39 -16.72 8.79
C VAL A 159 -1.74 -17.93 8.11
N ALA A 160 -2.33 -18.40 7.01
CA ALA A 160 -1.75 -19.45 6.20
C ALA A 160 -1.59 -18.97 4.76
N ASN A 161 -0.37 -19.08 4.24
CA ASN A 161 -0.07 -18.88 2.83
C ASN A 161 -0.70 -20.00 2.00
N SER A 162 -1.40 -19.64 0.93
CA SER A 162 -1.64 -20.45 -0.28
C SER A 162 -1.60 -19.42 -1.42
N SER A 163 -0.74 -19.44 -2.46
CA SER A 163 -0.33 -20.51 -3.37
C SER A 163 -1.49 -21.29 -3.95
N ASP A 164 -2.51 -20.60 -4.43
CA ASP A 164 -3.49 -21.19 -5.33
C ASP A 164 -3.47 -20.44 -6.66
N GLU A 165 -3.20 -21.24 -7.69
CA GLU A 165 -3.51 -21.03 -9.10
C GLU A 165 -4.98 -20.62 -9.21
N ASP A 166 -5.27 -19.38 -9.61
CA ASP A 166 -6.64 -18.97 -9.94
C ASP A 166 -7.00 -19.60 -11.30
N GLU A 167 -7.62 -20.78 -11.25
CA GLU A 167 -8.50 -21.28 -12.29
C GLU A 167 -9.61 -20.24 -12.53
N LEU A 168 -9.64 -19.70 -13.73
CA LEU A 168 -10.69 -18.81 -14.22
C LEU A 168 -12.02 -19.58 -14.31
N ILE A 169 -12.92 -19.38 -13.34
CA ILE A 169 -14.32 -19.79 -13.48
C ILE A 169 -15.13 -18.61 -14.01
N ALA A 170 -15.60 -18.78 -15.25
CA ALA A 170 -16.48 -17.90 -15.96
C ALA A 170 -17.89 -17.83 -15.32
N ASP A 171 -18.51 -16.67 -15.45
CA ASP A 171 -19.88 -16.36 -15.03
C ASP A 171 -20.90 -17.43 -15.46
N GLN A 172 -21.79 -17.79 -14.53
CA GLN A 172 -22.97 -18.60 -14.82
C GLN A 172 -23.95 -17.81 -15.69
N ALA A 173 -24.17 -18.29 -16.92
CA ALA A 173 -25.42 -18.07 -17.63
C ALA A 173 -26.14 -19.41 -17.81
N GLU A 174 -27.35 -19.47 -17.26
CA GLU A 174 -28.58 -20.10 -17.76
C GLU A 174 -28.57 -21.56 -18.26
N THR A 175 -29.54 -22.28 -17.74
CA THR A 175 -29.88 -23.69 -17.97
C THR A 175 -30.40 -23.92 -19.39
N GLU A 176 -29.51 -24.10 -20.36
CA GLU A 176 -29.85 -24.66 -21.68
C GLU A 176 -28.86 -25.76 -22.07
N GLN A 177 -29.34 -26.74 -22.83
CA GLN A 177 -28.73 -28.06 -23.06
C GLN A 177 -27.27 -28.00 -23.59
N PRO A 178 -26.39 -28.96 -23.21
CA PRO A 178 -24.95 -28.87 -23.45
C PRO A 178 -24.50 -29.05 -24.92
N ALA A 179 -25.38 -29.39 -25.85
CA ALA A 179 -24.98 -29.69 -27.24
C ALA A 179 -24.87 -28.45 -28.15
N THR A 180 -25.51 -27.33 -27.81
CA THR A 180 -25.51 -26.11 -28.63
C THR A 180 -24.35 -25.17 -28.31
N ARG A 181 -23.82 -25.19 -27.08
CA ARG A 181 -22.71 -24.32 -26.65
C ARG A 181 -21.43 -24.48 -27.46
N ASP A 182 -21.08 -25.71 -27.83
CA ASP A 182 -19.86 -25.96 -28.61
C ASP A 182 -20.01 -25.40 -30.03
N GLN A 183 -21.22 -25.37 -30.57
CA GLN A 183 -21.52 -24.86 -31.89
C GLN A 183 -21.55 -23.33 -31.91
N ASP A 184 -22.18 -22.70 -30.92
CA ASP A 184 -22.22 -21.25 -30.76
C ASP A 184 -20.82 -20.67 -30.49
N TYR A 185 -19.98 -21.38 -29.73
CA TYR A 185 -18.59 -20.99 -29.49
C TYR A 185 -17.75 -21.06 -30.76
N LEU A 186 -17.87 -22.14 -31.53
CA LEU A 186 -17.16 -22.30 -32.81
C LEU A 186 -17.62 -21.27 -33.85
N GLU A 187 -18.91 -20.94 -33.89
CA GLU A 187 -19.45 -19.87 -34.73
C GLU A 187 -18.94 -18.50 -34.31
N GLY A 188 -18.84 -18.22 -33.00
CA GLY A 188 -18.25 -17.00 -32.46
C GLY A 188 -16.76 -16.85 -32.83
N VAL A 189 -15.98 -17.93 -32.71
CA VAL A 189 -14.57 -17.94 -33.11
C VAL A 189 -14.41 -17.77 -34.63
N ALA A 190 -15.27 -18.40 -35.42
CA ALA A 190 -15.28 -18.23 -36.87
C ALA A 190 -15.63 -16.79 -37.26
N TRP A 191 -16.60 -16.17 -36.59
CA TRP A 191 -17.01 -14.79 -36.82
C TRP A 191 -15.89 -13.78 -36.53
N LEU A 192 -15.12 -13.98 -35.45
CA LEU A 192 -13.97 -13.15 -35.11
C LEU A 192 -12.88 -13.13 -36.19
N GLY A 193 -12.83 -14.16 -37.05
CA GLY A 193 -11.92 -14.22 -38.20
C GLY A 193 -12.49 -13.58 -39.48
N THR A 194 -13.71 -13.03 -39.45
CA THR A 194 -14.35 -12.42 -40.62
C THR A 194 -14.10 -10.93 -40.70
N SER A 195 -14.10 -10.40 -41.94
CA SER A 195 -14.01 -8.95 -42.17
C SER A 195 -15.17 -8.16 -41.55
N ALA A 196 -16.29 -8.80 -41.21
CA ALA A 196 -17.40 -8.15 -40.51
C ALA A 196 -17.02 -7.80 -39.05
N ALA A 197 -16.31 -8.68 -38.36
CA ALA A 197 -15.81 -8.43 -37.00
C ALA A 197 -14.80 -7.27 -36.98
N ASP A 198 -13.91 -7.21 -37.97
CA ASP A 198 -12.96 -6.10 -38.13
C ASP A 198 -13.67 -4.74 -38.31
N LEU A 199 -14.75 -4.72 -39.08
CA LEU A 199 -15.54 -3.50 -39.31
C LEU A 199 -16.29 -3.05 -38.05
N GLU A 200 -16.78 -3.99 -37.23
CA GLU A 200 -17.40 -3.66 -35.93
C GLU A 200 -16.37 -3.15 -34.93
N LEU A 201 -15.18 -3.76 -34.87
CA LEU A 201 -14.09 -3.30 -34.01
C LEU A 201 -13.68 -1.87 -34.39
N ALA A 202 -13.51 -1.59 -35.69
CA ALA A 202 -13.17 -0.25 -36.17
C ALA A 202 -14.27 0.79 -35.86
N ARG A 203 -15.55 0.39 -35.85
CA ARG A 203 -16.65 1.27 -35.41
C ARG A 203 -16.59 1.53 -33.92
N PHE A 204 -16.37 0.49 -33.11
CA PHE A 204 -16.27 0.60 -31.67
C PHE A 204 -15.09 1.49 -31.24
N GLU A 205 -13.93 1.33 -31.86
CA GLU A 205 -12.77 2.17 -31.64
C GLU A 205 -13.08 3.64 -31.96
N ARG A 206 -13.70 3.91 -33.12
CA ARG A 206 -14.07 5.28 -33.53
C ARG A 206 -15.10 5.91 -32.60
N GLU A 207 -16.08 5.15 -32.10
CA GLU A 207 -17.03 5.62 -31.10
C GLU A 207 -16.38 5.88 -29.74
N SER A 208 -15.45 5.04 -29.32
CA SER A 208 -14.69 5.22 -28.09
C SER A 208 -13.82 6.48 -28.16
N GLU A 209 -13.17 6.72 -29.28
CA GLU A 209 -12.37 7.91 -29.55
C GLU A 209 -13.24 9.18 -29.55
N ALA A 210 -14.44 9.12 -30.14
CA ALA A 210 -15.41 10.22 -30.11
C ALA A 210 -15.88 10.53 -28.67
N LYS A 211 -16.17 9.50 -27.87
CA LYS A 211 -16.53 9.64 -26.44
C LYS A 211 -15.38 10.22 -25.60
N MET A 212 -14.13 9.94 -25.96
CA MET A 212 -12.96 10.51 -25.28
C MET A 212 -12.71 11.97 -25.70
N ARG A 213 -12.99 12.34 -26.96
CA ARG A 213 -12.94 13.75 -27.41
C ARG A 213 -13.99 14.62 -26.73
N THR A 214 -15.22 14.12 -26.52
CA THR A 214 -16.27 14.89 -25.83
C THR A 214 -15.99 15.06 -24.33
N LYS A 215 -15.34 14.09 -23.69
CA LYS A 215 -14.86 14.20 -22.29
C LYS A 215 -13.59 15.07 -22.13
N GLY A 216 -12.89 15.37 -23.23
CA GLY A 216 -11.69 16.23 -23.23
C GLY A 216 -11.95 17.71 -22.97
N ASN A 217 -13.21 18.17 -22.97
CA ASN A 217 -13.54 19.60 -22.85
C ASN A 217 -14.06 20.02 -21.45
N VAL A 218 -13.97 19.15 -20.44
CA VAL A 218 -14.30 19.49 -19.05
C VAL A 218 -13.16 19.08 -18.13
N THR A 219 -12.06 19.84 -18.18
CA THR A 219 -11.10 19.86 -17.06
C THR A 219 -10.97 21.29 -16.57
N ALA A 220 -11.85 21.64 -15.61
CA ALA A 220 -11.55 22.72 -14.69
C ALA A 220 -10.21 22.38 -14.00
N PRO A 221 -9.22 23.30 -13.99
CA PRO A 221 -7.90 23.01 -13.44
C PRO A 221 -8.01 22.87 -11.92
N ARG A 222 -7.63 21.70 -11.41
CA ARG A 222 -7.46 21.42 -9.99
C ARG A 222 -6.30 22.27 -9.47
N PRO A 223 -6.45 23.05 -8.39
CA PRO A 223 -5.36 23.88 -7.89
C PRO A 223 -4.28 22.98 -7.29
N GLY A 224 -3.05 23.04 -7.84
CA GLY A 224 -1.87 22.44 -7.23
C GLY A 224 -1.15 21.34 -8.02
N THR A 225 -1.61 20.94 -9.21
CA THR A 225 -0.83 20.05 -10.07
C THR A 225 0.01 20.88 -11.04
N SER A 226 1.30 21.00 -10.74
CA SER A 226 2.33 21.51 -11.65
C SER A 226 2.23 20.77 -12.99
N ASP A 227 2.08 21.55 -14.07
CA ASP A 227 2.29 21.21 -15.49
C ASP A 227 2.63 19.73 -15.72
N LEU A 228 1.60 18.90 -15.94
CA LEU A 228 1.79 17.52 -16.38
C LEU A 228 2.60 17.52 -17.68
N ILE A 229 3.51 16.56 -17.85
CA ILE A 229 4.44 16.41 -18.99
C ILE A 229 3.75 16.61 -20.36
N LEU A 230 2.46 16.26 -20.46
CA LEU A 230 1.61 16.47 -21.64
C LEU A 230 1.44 17.93 -22.07
N SER A 231 1.56 18.92 -21.17
CA SER A 231 1.46 20.34 -21.53
C SER A 231 2.64 20.83 -22.39
N TYR A 232 3.73 20.07 -22.42
CA TYR A 232 4.91 20.37 -23.23
C TYR A 232 4.91 19.65 -24.58
N CYS A 233 3.89 18.84 -24.88
CA CYS A 233 3.67 18.29 -26.20
C CYS A 233 2.83 19.26 -27.03
N LYS A 234 3.43 19.88 -28.04
CA LYS A 234 2.73 20.70 -29.06
C LYS A 234 2.97 20.09 -30.43
N ASP A 235 1.90 19.83 -31.18
CA ASP A 235 1.95 19.29 -32.55
C ASP A 235 2.80 18.02 -32.69
N GLY A 236 2.69 17.11 -31.72
CA GLY A 236 3.44 15.84 -31.70
C GLY A 236 4.94 15.97 -31.38
N LYS A 237 5.43 17.18 -31.07
CA LYS A 237 6.81 17.43 -30.66
C LYS A 237 6.89 17.83 -29.19
N LEU A 238 7.85 17.23 -28.49
CA LEU A 238 8.13 17.51 -27.09
C LEU A 238 8.99 18.79 -27.00
N MET A 239 8.36 19.88 -26.58
CA MET A 239 8.99 21.19 -26.42
C MET A 239 9.18 21.48 -24.93
N ILE A 240 10.28 20.97 -24.35
CA ILE A 240 10.65 21.23 -22.95
C ILE A 240 11.35 22.59 -22.88
N PRO A 241 10.85 23.56 -22.09
CA PRO A 241 11.54 24.83 -21.89
C PRO A 241 12.87 24.67 -21.14
N ASP A 242 13.81 25.58 -21.38
CA ASP A 242 15.12 25.57 -20.70
C ASP A 242 15.02 25.77 -19.18
N GLU A 243 16.03 25.32 -18.44
CA GLU A 243 16.09 25.45 -16.98
C GLU A 243 15.90 26.90 -16.48
N GLU A 244 16.37 27.88 -17.26
CA GLU A 244 16.20 29.30 -16.92
C GLU A 244 14.72 29.70 -16.83
N HIS A 245 13.88 29.13 -17.69
CA HIS A 245 12.43 29.38 -17.65
C HIS A 245 11.84 28.92 -16.33
N PHE A 246 12.24 27.75 -15.83
CA PHE A 246 11.80 27.24 -14.54
C PHE A 246 12.33 28.05 -13.36
N LYS A 247 13.60 28.47 -13.39
CA LYS A 247 14.19 29.36 -12.37
C LYS A 247 13.42 30.69 -12.30
N ARG A 248 13.12 31.31 -13.45
CA ARG A 248 12.31 32.55 -13.53
C ARG A 248 10.88 32.33 -13.01
N LYS A 249 10.23 31.21 -13.40
CA LYS A 249 8.88 30.86 -12.94
C LYS A 249 8.82 30.69 -11.41
N LEU A 250 9.82 30.03 -10.82
CA LEU A 250 9.91 29.86 -9.37
C LEU A 250 10.04 31.20 -8.63
N VAL A 251 10.93 32.07 -9.10
CA VAL A 251 11.12 33.41 -8.52
C VAL A 251 9.84 34.24 -8.64
N ASN A 252 9.17 34.20 -9.79
CA ASN A 252 7.93 34.94 -10.01
C ASN A 252 6.78 34.43 -9.15
N ASN A 253 6.64 33.11 -8.96
CA ASN A 253 5.65 32.53 -8.06
C ASN A 253 5.90 32.94 -6.62
N ARG A 254 7.16 32.96 -6.18
CA ARG A 254 7.53 33.43 -4.83
C ARG A 254 7.23 34.91 -4.64
N LYS A 255 7.50 35.74 -5.66
CA LYS A 255 7.12 37.17 -5.66
C LYS A 255 5.61 37.35 -5.54
N LYS A 256 4.81 36.61 -6.32
CA LYS A 256 3.35 36.64 -6.26
C LYS A 256 2.80 36.23 -4.89
N ALA A 257 3.28 35.13 -4.33
CA ALA A 257 2.85 34.67 -3.00
C ALA A 257 3.19 35.68 -1.88
N LEU A 258 4.34 36.35 -1.98
CA LEU A 258 4.71 37.43 -1.05
C LEU A 258 3.83 38.68 -1.23
N GLN A 259 3.52 39.05 -2.47
CA GLN A 259 2.59 40.14 -2.76
C GLN A 259 1.18 39.84 -2.24
N GLU A 260 0.65 38.63 -2.45
CA GLU A 260 -0.64 38.18 -1.91
C GLU A 260 -0.65 38.21 -0.37
N ARG A 261 0.46 37.85 0.27
CA ARG A 261 0.59 37.93 1.72
C ARG A 261 0.63 39.37 2.22
N LEU A 262 1.31 40.27 1.51
CA LEU A 262 1.34 41.69 1.84
C LEU A 262 -0.01 42.36 1.64
N THR A 263 -0.74 42.05 0.56
CA THR A 263 -2.09 42.57 0.33
C THR A 263 -3.07 42.03 1.36
N ALA A 264 -2.98 40.75 1.72
CA ALA A 264 -3.81 40.16 2.78
C ALA A 264 -3.53 40.76 4.17
N LEU A 265 -2.32 41.23 4.44
CA LEU A 265 -1.98 41.95 5.67
C LEU A 265 -2.46 43.41 5.65
N ARG A 266 -2.35 44.09 4.49
CA ARG A 266 -2.84 45.46 4.30
C ARG A 266 -4.37 45.57 4.37
N ASN A 267 -5.08 44.52 3.97
CA ASN A 267 -6.55 44.46 4.03
C ASN A 267 -7.09 44.05 5.42
N LYS A 268 -6.22 43.81 6.41
CA LYS A 268 -6.57 43.46 7.79
C LYS A 268 -6.32 44.58 8.81
N SER A 269 -5.81 45.73 8.36
CA SER A 269 -5.78 47.00 9.11
C SER A 269 -6.93 47.87 8.68
#